data_AF-A0A1E7FPX6-F1
#
_entry.id   AF-A0A1E7FPX6-F1
#
_cell.length_a   1.000
_cell.length_b   1.000
_cell.length_c   1.000
_cell.angle_alpha   90.00
_cell.angle_beta   90.00
_cell.angle_gamma   90.00
#
_symmetry.space_group_name_H-M   'P 1'
#
loop_
_entity.id
_entity.type
_entity.pdbx_description
1 polymer ?
#
loop_
_entity_poly.entity_id
_entity_poly.type
_entity_poly.pdbx_seq_one_letter_code
_entity_poly.pdbx_strand_id
1 'polypeptide(L)'
;MVDKLDGPEGCYLVYEALSGGRLMLFYSKGQIPKNAIGFWCAGPGRSIQGFKFKQNGGRQELIKGIAGGDSNRKKYFSGWCQFIRQAKAFNGYVIKFPNSEQGVEVDVIGYKSEEERAYELDLDAGLIEVGKFDAIAVVPKHNTAYHGIHKISHNFFIESGLQYGEATTLS
;
A
#
# COMPACT_ATOMS: atom_id res chain seq x y z
N MET A 1 25.78 -4.34 15.31
CA MET A 1 24.76 -3.29 15.48
C MET A 1 24.44 -2.80 14.08
N VAL A 2 23.20 -2.90 13.64
CA VAL A 2 22.83 -2.41 12.29
C VAL A 2 22.43 -0.96 12.44
N ASP A 3 23.08 -0.10 11.66
CA ASP A 3 22.92 1.35 11.67
C ASP A 3 21.45 1.74 11.46
N LYS A 4 21.00 2.71 12.26
CA LYS A 4 19.68 3.32 12.05
C LYS A 4 19.77 4.11 10.75
N LEU A 5 19.12 3.62 9.71
CA LEU A 5 18.94 4.38 8.47
C LEU A 5 17.97 5.52 8.73
N ASP A 6 18.45 6.75 8.51
CA ASP A 6 17.62 7.92 8.57
C ASP A 6 16.65 7.94 7.37
N GLY A 7 15.39 8.29 7.62
CA GLY A 7 14.34 8.30 6.62
C GLY A 7 13.37 9.47 6.78
N PRO A 8 12.58 9.79 5.73
CA PRO A 8 11.64 10.89 5.77
C PRO A 8 10.53 10.69 6.80
N GLU A 9 9.90 11.80 7.19
CA GLU A 9 8.67 11.78 7.97
C GLU A 9 7.52 11.17 7.15
N GLY A 10 6.84 10.19 7.73
CA GLY A 10 5.70 9.54 7.07
C GLY A 10 5.27 8.26 7.79
N CYS A 11 4.63 7.37 7.03
CA CYS A 11 4.15 6.09 7.53
C CYS A 11 4.74 4.96 6.68
N TYR A 12 5.35 4.00 7.35
CA TYR A 12 5.93 2.82 6.74
C TYR A 12 4.97 1.65 6.90
N LEU A 13 4.80 0.87 5.82
CA LEU A 13 4.16 -0.43 5.87
C LEU A 13 5.22 -1.46 6.22
N VAL A 14 5.08 -2.13 7.35
CA VAL A 14 6.06 -3.08 7.87
C VAL A 14 5.46 -4.48 7.87
N TYR A 15 6.19 -5.43 7.29
CA TYR A 15 5.83 -6.84 7.38
C TYR A 15 6.54 -7.52 8.55
N GLU A 16 5.77 -8.19 9.39
CA GLU A 16 6.29 -9.00 10.48
C GLU A 16 5.86 -10.45 10.29
N ALA A 17 6.83 -11.36 10.09
CA ALA A 17 6.57 -12.77 9.81
C ALA A 17 6.07 -13.59 11.02
N LEU A 18 6.17 -13.06 12.23
CA LEU A 18 5.81 -13.77 13.46
C LEU A 18 4.28 -13.97 13.58
N SER A 19 3.88 -15.00 14.32
CA SER A 19 2.47 -15.26 14.70
C SER A 19 1.49 -15.32 13.52
N GLY A 20 1.88 -15.98 12.42
CA GLY A 20 1.03 -16.11 11.23
C GLY A 20 1.05 -14.89 10.31
N GLY A 21 2.04 -14.01 10.46
CA GLY A 21 2.26 -12.85 9.62
C GLY A 21 1.31 -11.69 9.94
N ARG A 22 1.82 -10.46 9.92
CA ARG A 22 1.00 -9.24 10.01
C ARG A 22 1.63 -8.06 9.27
N LEU A 23 0.77 -7.11 8.90
CA LEU A 23 1.17 -5.80 8.42
C LEU A 23 0.94 -4.78 9.54
N MET A 24 1.97 -3.98 9.78
CA MET A 24 1.97 -2.91 10.76
C MET A 24 2.16 -1.58 10.03
N LEU A 25 1.51 -0.54 10.54
CA LEU A 25 1.86 0.83 10.25
C LEU A 25 2.91 1.28 11.26
N PHE A 26 3.93 1.98 10.77
CA PHE A 26 4.94 2.62 11.61
C PHE A 26 5.09 4.08 11.19
N TYR A 27 4.56 5.00 11.99
CA TYR A 27 4.69 6.43 11.81
C TYR A 27 6.04 6.89 12.39
N SER A 28 6.88 7.49 11.56
CA SER A 28 8.25 7.87 11.92
C SER A 28 8.59 9.28 11.43
N LYS A 29 9.47 9.97 12.17
CA LYS A 29 10.00 11.30 11.81
C LYS A 29 11.47 11.27 11.39
N GLY A 30 12.05 10.10 11.18
CA GLY A 30 13.49 9.99 11.00
C GLY A 30 14.05 8.60 10.91
N GLN A 31 13.32 7.55 11.30
CA GLN A 31 13.83 6.18 11.29
C GLN A 31 13.06 5.30 10.31
N ILE A 32 13.76 4.62 9.40
CA ILE A 32 13.18 3.55 8.58
C ILE A 32 13.11 2.27 9.43
N PRO A 33 11.93 1.69 9.68
CA PRO A 33 11.82 0.44 10.42
C PRO A 33 12.35 -0.73 9.59
N LYS A 34 12.90 -1.75 10.26
CA LYS A 34 13.30 -3.00 9.62
C LYS A 34 12.07 -3.67 8.98
N ASN A 35 12.27 -4.32 7.84
CA ASN A 35 11.21 -5.00 7.06
C ASN A 35 10.08 -4.05 6.59
N ALA A 36 10.39 -2.76 6.43
CA ALA A 36 9.51 -1.87 5.70
C ALA A 36 9.41 -2.35 4.25
N ILE A 37 8.19 -2.59 3.78
CA ILE A 37 7.87 -3.01 2.41
C ILE A 37 7.24 -1.87 1.60
N GLY A 38 6.88 -0.76 2.24
CA GLY A 38 6.35 0.42 1.59
C GLY A 38 6.37 1.64 2.49
N PHE A 39 6.18 2.80 1.89
CA PHE A 39 6.15 4.09 2.58
C PHE A 39 5.11 5.01 1.95
N TRP A 40 4.46 5.83 2.77
CA TRP A 40 3.71 6.98 2.29
C TRP A 40 4.00 8.24 3.09
N CYS A 41 3.93 9.38 2.41
CA CYS A 41 3.98 10.72 3.00
C CYS A 41 2.77 11.56 2.58
N ALA A 42 2.45 12.58 3.37
CA ALA A 42 1.34 13.49 3.08
C ALA A 42 1.65 14.39 1.87
N GLY A 43 0.62 14.76 1.11
CA GLY A 43 0.76 15.68 -0.01
C GLY A 43 0.98 17.13 0.42
N PRO A 44 1.22 18.05 -0.54
CA PRO A 44 1.42 19.47 -0.25
C PRO A 44 0.27 20.05 0.56
N GLY A 45 0.61 20.85 1.59
CA GLY A 45 -0.36 21.48 2.47
C GLY A 45 -1.08 20.52 3.44
N ARG A 46 -0.70 19.24 3.48
CA ARG A 46 -1.20 18.25 4.45
C ARG A 46 -0.08 17.81 5.38
N SER A 47 -0.46 17.41 6.59
CA SER A 47 0.47 16.90 7.60
C SER A 47 -0.18 15.77 8.37
N ILE A 48 0.61 14.73 8.69
CA ILE A 48 0.17 13.65 9.56
C ILE A 48 0.00 14.21 10.99
N GLN A 49 -1.09 13.86 11.68
CA GLN A 49 -1.32 14.37 13.03
C GLN A 49 -0.21 13.91 13.98
N GLY A 50 0.34 14.84 14.76
CA GLY A 50 1.49 14.59 15.65
C GLY A 50 1.30 13.44 16.63
N PHE A 51 0.06 13.17 17.07
CA PHE A 51 -0.22 12.07 18.00
C PHE A 51 0.05 10.70 17.38
N LYS A 52 -0.08 10.52 16.05
CA LYS A 52 0.16 9.24 15.38
C LYS A 52 1.60 8.76 15.52
N PHE A 53 2.56 9.68 15.65
CA PHE A 53 3.97 9.37 15.89
C PHE A 53 4.28 8.99 17.34
N LYS A 54 3.38 9.33 18.28
CA LYS A 54 3.60 9.11 19.73
C LYS A 54 2.80 7.93 20.26
N GLN A 55 1.57 7.76 19.78
CA GLN A 55 0.67 6.70 20.20
C GLN A 55 1.29 5.33 19.89
N ASN A 56 1.41 4.46 20.91
CA ASN A 56 2.04 3.15 20.83
C ASN A 56 3.44 3.18 20.17
N GLY A 57 4.20 4.26 20.38
CA GLY A 57 5.52 4.44 19.76
C GLY A 57 5.47 4.53 18.23
N GLY A 58 4.39 5.10 17.68
CA GLY A 58 4.19 5.23 16.24
C GLY A 58 3.61 3.98 15.57
N ARG A 59 3.26 2.94 16.34
CA ARG A 59 2.88 1.63 15.78
C ARG A 59 1.39 1.39 15.84
N GLN A 60 0.86 0.83 14.75
CA GLN A 60 -0.53 0.40 14.68
C GLN A 60 -0.61 -0.90 13.88
N GLU A 61 -1.28 -1.93 14.41
CA GLU A 61 -1.56 -3.15 13.64
C GLU A 61 -2.61 -2.84 12.56
N LEU A 62 -2.28 -3.17 11.32
CA LEU A 62 -3.18 -2.95 10.17
C LEU A 62 -4.01 -4.21 9.91
N ILE A 63 -3.34 -5.35 9.76
CA ILE A 63 -3.99 -6.64 9.52
C ILE A 63 -3.08 -7.80 9.95
N LYS A 64 -3.67 -8.88 10.46
CA LYS A 64 -2.98 -10.08 10.95
C LYS A 64 -3.45 -11.36 10.25
N GLY A 65 -2.68 -12.43 10.39
CA GLY A 65 -2.99 -13.74 9.81
C GLY A 65 -2.91 -13.71 8.30
N ILE A 66 -1.81 -13.16 7.78
CA ILE A 66 -1.57 -12.96 6.33
C ILE A 66 -0.55 -13.97 5.77
N ALA A 67 0.08 -14.79 6.61
CA ALA A 67 0.96 -15.86 6.18
C ALA A 67 0.18 -17.17 5.97
N GLY A 68 0.57 -17.92 4.93
CA GLY A 68 0.12 -19.29 4.65
C GLY A 68 -1.23 -19.41 3.92
N GLY A 69 -1.24 -19.99 2.72
CA GLY A 69 -2.47 -20.26 1.95
C GLY A 69 -3.07 -19.04 1.22
N ASP A 70 -3.93 -19.30 0.24
CA ASP A 70 -4.47 -18.27 -0.66
C ASP A 70 -5.37 -17.24 0.04
N SER A 71 -6.19 -17.68 1.00
CA SER A 71 -7.09 -16.80 1.76
C SER A 71 -6.32 -15.76 2.60
N ASN A 72 -5.14 -16.12 3.12
CA ASN A 72 -4.29 -15.20 3.87
C ASN A 72 -3.46 -14.31 2.94
N ARG A 73 -3.12 -14.79 1.74
CA ARG A 73 -2.52 -13.96 0.67
C ARG A 73 -3.45 -12.82 0.25
N LYS A 74 -4.75 -13.08 0.14
CA LYS A 74 -5.73 -12.02 -0.15
C LYS A 74 -5.78 -10.94 0.94
N LYS A 75 -5.67 -11.33 2.22
CA LYS A 75 -5.55 -10.36 3.33
C LYS A 75 -4.28 -9.50 3.23
N TYR A 76 -3.16 -10.05 2.74
CA TYR A 76 -1.96 -9.27 2.48
C TYR A 76 -2.24 -8.14 1.47
N PHE A 77 -2.92 -8.44 0.36
CA PHE A 77 -3.34 -7.44 -0.63
C PHE A 77 -4.35 -6.43 -0.05
N SER A 78 -5.28 -6.89 0.79
CA SER A 78 -6.18 -6.01 1.53
C SER A 78 -5.45 -5.03 2.45
N GLY A 79 -4.38 -5.46 3.12
CA GLY A 79 -3.54 -4.57 3.91
C GLY A 79 -2.86 -3.49 3.06
N TRP A 80 -2.36 -3.83 1.88
CA TRP A 80 -1.86 -2.84 0.92
C TRP A 80 -2.94 -1.84 0.48
N CYS A 81 -4.16 -2.31 0.19
CA CYS A 81 -5.28 -1.42 -0.12
C CYS A 81 -5.58 -0.44 1.03
N GLN A 82 -5.61 -0.93 2.28
CA GLN A 82 -5.83 -0.08 3.46
C GLN A 82 -4.69 0.92 3.70
N PHE A 83 -3.45 0.52 3.41
CA PHE A 83 -2.28 1.38 3.49
C PHE A 83 -2.36 2.54 2.47
N ILE A 84 -2.66 2.24 1.22
CA ILE A 84 -2.80 3.25 0.15
C ILE A 84 -4.00 4.16 0.41
N ARG A 85 -5.12 3.62 0.92
CA ARG A 85 -6.28 4.43 1.32
C ARG A 85 -5.91 5.47 2.37
N GLN A 86 -5.08 5.10 3.35
CA GLN A 86 -4.60 6.07 4.33
C GLN A 86 -3.76 7.17 3.69
N ALA A 87 -2.89 6.84 2.73
CA ALA A 87 -2.15 7.86 1.98
C ALA A 87 -3.11 8.81 1.21
N LYS A 88 -4.14 8.27 0.54
CA LYS A 88 -5.14 9.09 -0.17
C LYS A 88 -5.83 10.08 0.76
N ALA A 89 -6.16 9.70 1.99
CA ALA A 89 -6.79 10.61 2.96
C ALA A 89 -5.95 11.87 3.27
N PHE A 90 -4.66 11.87 2.92
CA PHE A 90 -3.75 13.01 3.03
C PHE A 90 -3.29 13.55 1.67
N ASN A 91 -3.98 13.22 0.58
CA ASN A 91 -3.55 13.47 -0.80
C ASN A 91 -2.08 13.05 -1.02
N GLY A 92 -1.71 11.92 -0.43
CA GLY A 92 -0.33 11.51 -0.25
C GLY A 92 0.29 10.83 -1.46
N TYR A 93 1.56 10.50 -1.27
CA TYR A 93 2.36 9.73 -2.20
C TYR A 93 2.73 8.39 -1.57
N VAL A 94 2.79 7.33 -2.38
CA VAL A 94 3.14 5.98 -1.95
C VAL A 94 4.33 5.48 -2.77
N ILE A 95 5.22 4.74 -2.13
CA ILE A 95 6.31 4.00 -2.78
C ILE A 95 6.37 2.59 -2.19
N LYS A 96 6.73 1.60 -3.02
CA LYS A 96 7.02 0.23 -2.59
C LYS A 96 8.52 0.09 -2.43
N PHE A 97 8.96 -0.52 -1.34
CA PHE A 97 10.39 -0.84 -1.19
C PHE A 97 10.68 -2.19 -1.85
N PRO A 98 11.78 -2.30 -2.61
CA PRO A 98 12.16 -3.56 -3.23
C PRO A 98 12.38 -4.62 -2.15
N ASN A 99 11.83 -5.81 -2.37
CA ASN A 99 11.69 -6.91 -1.41
C ASN A 99 12.84 -7.01 -0.38
N SER A 100 12.63 -6.42 0.80
CA SER A 100 13.59 -6.49 1.91
C SER A 100 13.46 -7.84 2.60
N GLU A 101 13.93 -8.92 1.97
CA GLU A 101 13.95 -10.30 2.48
C GLU A 101 12.58 -10.92 2.86
N GLN A 102 11.49 -10.14 2.92
CA GLN A 102 10.20 -10.53 3.50
C GLN A 102 9.03 -9.77 2.83
N GLY A 103 7.97 -10.51 2.50
CA GLY A 103 6.76 -9.97 1.87
C GLY A 103 6.44 -10.65 0.53
N VAL A 104 5.28 -10.32 -0.04
CA VAL A 104 4.88 -10.79 -1.37
C VAL A 104 4.98 -9.59 -2.31
N GLU A 105 5.66 -9.76 -3.44
CA GLU A 105 5.71 -8.74 -4.48
C GLU A 105 4.32 -8.49 -5.07
N VAL A 106 3.97 -7.21 -5.20
CA VAL A 106 2.66 -6.75 -5.67
C VAL A 106 2.80 -5.69 -6.75
N ASP A 107 1.84 -5.68 -7.66
CA ASP A 107 1.55 -4.54 -8.53
C ASP A 107 0.30 -3.82 -8.03
N VAL A 108 0.27 -2.50 -8.22
CA VAL A 108 -0.84 -1.64 -7.81
C VAL A 108 -1.42 -0.96 -9.03
N ILE A 109 -2.73 -1.06 -9.18
CA ILE A 109 -3.48 -0.46 -10.28
C ILE A 109 -4.39 0.60 -9.70
N GLY A 110 -4.28 1.83 -10.17
CA GLY A 110 -5.19 2.92 -9.85
C GLY A 110 -6.32 3.02 -10.87
N TYR A 111 -7.51 3.41 -10.44
CA TYR A 111 -8.66 3.63 -11.31
C TYR A 111 -9.17 5.06 -11.19
N LYS A 112 -9.53 5.66 -12.32
CA LYS A 112 -10.21 6.95 -12.40
C LYS A 112 -11.57 6.79 -13.05
N SER A 113 -12.60 7.22 -12.34
CA SER A 113 -14.00 7.13 -12.77
C SER A 113 -14.32 8.12 -13.87
N GLU A 114 -13.76 9.33 -13.81
CA GLU A 114 -13.95 10.37 -14.82
C GLU A 114 -13.44 9.95 -16.22
N GLU A 115 -12.44 9.05 -16.25
CA GLU A 115 -11.82 8.56 -17.47
C GLU A 115 -12.24 7.13 -17.85
N GLU A 116 -12.96 6.45 -16.95
CA GLU A 116 -13.25 5.00 -17.00
C GLU A 116 -12.00 4.18 -17.32
N ARG A 117 -10.91 4.46 -16.60
CA ARG A 117 -9.58 3.95 -16.97
C ARG A 117 -8.77 3.47 -15.78
N ALA A 118 -8.08 2.35 -15.99
CA ALA A 118 -7.08 1.80 -15.08
C ALA A 118 -5.66 2.25 -15.45
N TYR A 119 -4.82 2.37 -14.44
CA TYR A 119 -3.46 2.89 -14.49
C TYR A 119 -2.54 1.99 -13.67
N GLU A 120 -1.56 1.38 -14.31
CA GLU A 120 -0.46 0.74 -13.59
C GLU A 120 0.35 1.80 -12.84
N LEU A 121 0.52 1.61 -11.54
CA LEU A 121 1.28 2.51 -10.68
C LEU A 121 2.66 1.90 -10.46
N ASP A 122 3.67 2.50 -11.08
CA ASP A 122 5.06 2.09 -10.90
C ASP A 122 5.59 2.54 -9.53
N LEU A 123 5.19 1.80 -8.49
CA LEU A 123 5.64 2.04 -7.12
C LEU A 123 7.09 1.61 -6.88
N ASP A 124 7.72 0.92 -7.84
CA ASP A 124 9.14 0.53 -7.79
C ASP A 124 10.05 1.68 -8.26
N ALA A 125 9.57 2.54 -9.17
CA ALA A 125 10.33 3.67 -9.70
C ALA A 125 10.34 4.92 -8.80
N GLY A 126 9.42 5.05 -7.83
CA GLY A 126 9.40 6.20 -6.93
C GLY A 126 8.09 6.47 -6.22
N LEU A 127 7.99 7.67 -5.65
CA LEU A 127 6.78 8.17 -4.99
C LEU A 127 5.69 8.48 -6.03
N ILE A 128 4.58 7.76 -5.95
CA ILE A 128 3.41 7.95 -6.81
C ILE A 128 2.28 8.60 -6.03
N GLU A 129 1.74 9.68 -6.58
CA GLU A 129 0.56 10.36 -6.03
C GLU A 129 -0.68 9.46 -6.14
N VAL A 130 -1.34 9.19 -5.01
CA VAL A 130 -2.54 8.33 -4.97
C VAL A 130 -3.83 9.10 -4.76
N GLY A 131 -3.76 10.41 -4.46
CA GLY A 131 -4.92 11.27 -4.22
C GLY A 131 -5.95 11.28 -5.36
N LYS A 132 -5.45 11.22 -6.59
CA LYS A 132 -6.21 11.32 -7.86
C LYS A 132 -6.99 10.08 -8.30
N PHE A 133 -6.88 8.96 -7.57
CA PHE A 133 -7.56 7.71 -7.94
C PHE A 133 -8.79 7.46 -7.09
N ASP A 134 -9.88 7.00 -7.71
CA ASP A 134 -11.15 6.71 -7.05
C ASP A 134 -11.22 5.27 -6.53
N ALA A 135 -10.43 4.37 -7.11
CA ALA A 135 -10.29 3.01 -6.62
C ALA A 135 -8.87 2.51 -6.89
N ILE A 136 -8.50 1.45 -6.19
CA ILE A 136 -7.24 0.74 -6.40
C ILE A 136 -7.47 -0.77 -6.42
N ALA A 137 -6.62 -1.47 -7.14
CA ALA A 137 -6.46 -2.91 -7.05
C ALA A 137 -5.00 -3.23 -6.69
N VAL A 138 -4.81 -4.22 -5.85
CA VAL A 138 -3.50 -4.77 -5.50
C VAL A 138 -3.50 -6.23 -5.90
N VAL A 139 -2.59 -6.57 -6.79
CA VAL A 139 -2.51 -7.90 -7.41
C VAL A 139 -1.10 -8.46 -7.26
N PRO A 140 -0.90 -9.78 -7.43
CA PRO A 140 0.43 -10.36 -7.54
C PRO A 140 1.26 -9.62 -8.61
N LYS A 141 2.56 -9.45 -8.36
CA LYS A 141 3.46 -8.88 -9.36
C LYS A 141 3.43 -9.64 -10.70
N HIS A 142 3.53 -8.90 -11.79
CA HIS A 142 3.41 -9.34 -13.19
C HIS A 142 2.04 -9.93 -13.55
N ASN A 143 0.99 -9.56 -12.82
CA ASN A 143 -0.36 -9.96 -13.18
C ASN A 143 -0.84 -9.21 -14.43
N THR A 144 -1.28 -9.94 -15.44
CA THR A 144 -1.66 -9.37 -16.74
C THR A 144 -3.13 -8.97 -16.84
N ALA A 145 -3.91 -9.00 -15.75
CA ALA A 145 -5.36 -8.80 -15.78
C ALA A 145 -5.79 -7.41 -16.27
N TYR A 146 -4.90 -6.41 -16.16
CA TYR A 146 -5.16 -5.05 -16.61
C TYR A 146 -4.31 -4.63 -17.82
N HIS A 147 -3.40 -5.51 -18.30
CA HIS A 147 -2.53 -5.21 -19.42
C HIS A 147 -3.35 -5.00 -20.70
N GLY A 148 -3.12 -3.87 -21.38
CA GLY A 148 -3.82 -3.52 -22.62
C GLY A 148 -5.28 -3.11 -22.44
N ILE A 149 -5.78 -3.00 -21.20
CA ILE A 149 -7.14 -2.51 -20.95
C ILE A 149 -7.12 -0.97 -20.91
N HIS A 150 -7.63 -0.34 -21.97
CA HIS A 150 -7.64 1.12 -22.09
C HIS A 150 -8.89 1.79 -21.50
N LYS A 151 -10.02 1.06 -21.47
CA LYS A 151 -11.27 1.49 -20.87
C LYS A 151 -11.90 0.34 -20.10
N ILE A 152 -12.39 0.63 -18.90
CA ILE A 152 -12.94 -0.34 -17.97
C ILE A 152 -13.96 0.36 -17.07
N SER A 153 -15.13 -0.26 -16.87
CA SER A 153 -16.10 0.30 -15.93
C SER A 153 -15.63 0.10 -14.49
N HIS A 154 -16.08 0.96 -13.57
CA HIS A 154 -15.71 0.86 -12.15
C HIS A 154 -16.06 -0.52 -11.57
N ASN A 155 -17.23 -1.07 -11.90
CA ASN A 155 -17.65 -2.37 -11.38
C ASN A 155 -16.74 -3.49 -11.89
N PHE A 156 -16.41 -3.50 -13.20
CA PHE A 156 -15.51 -4.50 -13.76
C PHE A 156 -14.08 -4.35 -13.23
N PHE A 157 -13.63 -3.12 -12.96
CA PHE A 157 -12.35 -2.86 -12.31
C PHE A 157 -12.28 -3.53 -10.93
N ILE A 158 -13.31 -3.33 -10.09
CA ILE A 158 -13.40 -3.93 -8.76
C ILE A 158 -13.48 -5.46 -8.86
N GLU A 159 -14.36 -6.00 -9.70
CA GLU A 159 -14.54 -7.45 -9.87
C GLU A 159 -13.25 -8.15 -10.31
N SER A 160 -12.56 -7.60 -11.32
CA SER A 160 -11.27 -8.12 -11.79
C SER A 160 -10.25 -8.13 -10.66
N GLY A 161 -10.15 -7.04 -9.90
CA GLY A 161 -9.18 -6.94 -8.81
C GLY A 161 -9.48 -7.90 -7.67
N LEU A 162 -10.77 -8.12 -7.35
CA LEU A 162 -11.21 -9.13 -6.38
C LEU A 162 -10.94 -10.56 -6.83
N GLN A 163 -10.95 -10.82 -8.14
CA GLN A 163 -10.65 -12.13 -8.72
C GLN A 163 -9.15 -12.47 -8.62
N TYR A 164 -8.27 -11.53 -8.91
CA TYR A 164 -6.82 -11.78 -8.99
C TYR A 164 -6.03 -11.39 -7.74
N GLY A 165 -6.60 -10.56 -6.87
CA GLY A 165 -5.97 -10.11 -5.64
C GLY A 165 -6.99 -9.48 -4.70
N GLU A 166 -6.88 -8.18 -4.48
CA GLU A 166 -7.86 -7.38 -3.75
C GLU A 166 -8.11 -6.04 -4.47
N ALA A 167 -9.31 -5.49 -4.36
CA ALA A 167 -9.63 -4.17 -4.86
C ALA A 167 -10.55 -3.41 -3.93
N THR A 168 -10.45 -2.09 -3.97
CA THR A 168 -11.29 -1.26 -3.14
C THR A 168 -11.49 0.15 -3.70
N THR A 169 -12.69 0.67 -3.55
CA THR A 169 -12.98 2.09 -3.76
C THR A 169 -12.33 2.91 -2.64
N LEU A 170 -11.79 4.05 -3.03
CA LEU A 170 -11.16 5.01 -2.16
C LEU A 170 -12.10 6.22 -2.00
N SER A 171 -12.92 6.18 -0.94
CA SER A 171 -13.78 7.28 -0.51
C SER A 171 -12.99 8.43 0.12
#